data_AF-A0A2V6XSI7-F1
#
_entry.id   AF-A0A2V6XSI7-F1
#
_cell.length_a   1.000
_cell.length_b   1.000
_cell.length_c   1.000
_cell.angle_alpha   90.00
_cell.angle_beta   90.00
_cell.angle_gamma   90.00
#
_symmetry.space_group_name_H-M   'P 1'
#
loop_
_entity.id
_entity.type
_entity.pdbx_description
1 polymer ?
#
loop_
_entity_poly.entity_id
_entity_poly.type
_entity_poly.pdbx_seq_one_letter_code
_entity_poly.pdbx_strand_id
1 'polypeptide(L)'
;MNLKPRVCLEIEGDLVAAATGDAEPGAVRRVEHHIDACASCRGEFRRYREIDGVVGVLRRAPAAAESVARAREGLESRLADLRSRLVSYRVFPSPLGHILIARSEHGVSLVEYLGEHTDLGASRLRRVTGVEPQEDGTEIEALYRELLEYLRGDRIRLDWTLDLRLARSDFHRTVLRATAAIPYGAVTSYAGIATEIGKPAATRAVAQALRWNPLPIVVPCHRIIGTSGALTGYAGNQIGLKQRLLAVEGIRAVGTRDDSRVARDTLYHYDRNDLHEYCLPTCGDIARRPIGPVTLLASRELAGALGLVPCTSCRPDLHPLSA
;
A
#
# COMPACT_ATOMS: atom_id res chain seq x y z
N MET A 1 -28.15 -62.97 -9.78
CA MET A 1 -28.52 -61.55 -10.00
C MET A 1 -29.72 -61.55 -10.95
N ASN A 2 -30.93 -61.31 -10.44
CA ASN A 2 -32.10 -61.20 -11.31
C ASN A 2 -31.99 -59.90 -12.12
N LEU A 3 -31.78 -60.02 -13.42
CA LEU A 3 -31.76 -58.89 -14.35
C LEU A 3 -33.15 -58.21 -14.30
N LYS A 4 -33.19 -56.92 -13.97
CA LYS A 4 -34.42 -56.11 -14.03
C LYS A 4 -35.00 -56.23 -15.46
N PRO A 5 -36.32 -56.43 -15.63
CA PRO A 5 -36.95 -56.38 -16.94
C PRO A 5 -36.62 -55.07 -17.66
N ARG A 6 -36.43 -55.14 -18.99
CA ARG A 6 -36.01 -53.98 -19.81
C ARG A 6 -36.90 -52.75 -19.61
N VAL A 7 -38.21 -52.96 -19.47
CA VAL A 7 -39.21 -51.92 -19.20
C VAL A 7 -38.97 -51.20 -17.85
N CYS A 8 -38.44 -51.89 -16.85
CA CYS A 8 -38.11 -51.32 -15.54
C CYS A 8 -36.82 -50.50 -15.56
N LEU A 9 -35.88 -50.83 -16.46
CA LEU A 9 -34.67 -50.03 -16.69
C LEU A 9 -34.99 -48.74 -17.45
N GLU A 10 -35.88 -48.83 -18.45
CA GLU A 10 -36.29 -47.68 -19.28
C GLU A 10 -37.07 -46.63 -18.48
N ILE A 11 -37.75 -47.01 -17.39
CA ILE A 11 -38.55 -46.09 -16.56
C ILE A 11 -37.80 -45.56 -15.33
N GLU A 12 -36.57 -46.01 -15.06
CA GLU A 12 -35.83 -45.65 -13.84
C GLU A 12 -35.57 -44.14 -13.71
N GLY A 13 -35.26 -43.46 -14.81
CA GLY A 13 -35.11 -42.00 -14.83
C GLY A 13 -36.41 -41.25 -14.52
N ASP A 14 -37.53 -41.72 -15.08
CA ASP A 14 -38.86 -41.15 -14.82
C ASP A 14 -39.28 -41.38 -13.35
N LEU A 15 -38.92 -42.52 -12.74
CA LEU A 15 -39.20 -42.82 -11.32
C LEU A 15 -38.52 -41.82 -10.39
N VAL A 16 -37.25 -41.48 -10.63
CA VAL A 16 -36.51 -40.50 -9.81
C VAL A 16 -37.09 -39.10 -10.00
N ALA A 17 -37.29 -38.66 -11.24
CA ALA A 17 -37.84 -37.33 -11.54
C ALA A 17 -39.25 -37.15 -10.95
N ALA A 18 -40.10 -38.18 -11.03
CA ALA A 18 -41.44 -38.14 -10.45
C ALA A 18 -41.42 -38.17 -8.91
N ALA A 19 -40.39 -38.80 -8.32
CA ALA A 19 -40.23 -38.84 -6.87
C ALA A 19 -39.75 -37.51 -6.28
N THR A 20 -38.90 -36.77 -7.01
CA THR A 20 -38.38 -35.44 -6.60
C THR A 20 -39.28 -34.27 -7.02
N GLY A 21 -40.30 -34.52 -7.84
CA GLY A 21 -41.24 -33.50 -8.32
C GLY A 21 -40.77 -32.74 -9.56
N ASP A 22 -39.70 -33.21 -10.22
CA ASP A 22 -39.11 -32.59 -11.42
C ASP A 22 -39.64 -33.21 -12.73
N ALA A 23 -40.58 -34.17 -12.65
CA ALA A 23 -41.14 -34.86 -13.81
C ALA A 23 -42.24 -34.06 -14.51
N GLU A 24 -42.21 -34.08 -15.83
CA GLU A 24 -43.31 -33.62 -16.68
C GLU A 24 -44.60 -34.45 -16.46
N PRO A 25 -45.80 -33.88 -16.66
CA PRO A 25 -47.09 -34.56 -16.40
C PRO A 25 -47.29 -35.87 -17.19
N GLY A 26 -46.59 -36.03 -18.32
CA GLY A 26 -46.57 -37.27 -19.09
C GLY A 26 -45.72 -38.37 -18.43
N ALA A 27 -44.59 -38.00 -17.82
CA ALA A 27 -43.71 -38.93 -17.10
C ALA A 27 -44.35 -39.41 -15.79
N VAL A 28 -45.02 -38.52 -15.06
CA VAL A 28 -45.79 -38.87 -13.85
C VAL A 28 -46.83 -39.95 -14.15
N ARG A 29 -47.63 -39.78 -15.22
CA ARG A 29 -48.63 -40.75 -15.63
C ARG A 29 -48.04 -42.11 -16.04
N ARG A 30 -46.89 -42.11 -16.73
CA ARG A 30 -46.17 -43.37 -17.06
C ARG A 30 -45.68 -44.09 -15.82
N VAL A 31 -45.13 -43.35 -14.86
CA VAL A 31 -44.67 -43.90 -13.58
C VAL A 31 -45.83 -44.50 -12.80
N GLU A 32 -46.94 -43.79 -12.64
CA GLU A 32 -48.16 -44.26 -11.96
C GLU A 32 -48.66 -45.57 -12.57
N HIS A 33 -48.81 -45.60 -13.90
CA HIS A 33 -49.25 -46.80 -14.61
C HIS A 33 -48.28 -47.99 -14.43
N HIS A 34 -46.97 -47.74 -14.42
CA HIS A 34 -45.97 -48.79 -14.29
C HIS A 34 -45.87 -49.35 -12.86
N ILE A 35 -45.91 -48.49 -11.83
CA ILE A 35 -45.82 -48.94 -10.44
C ILE A 35 -47.08 -49.68 -9.98
N ASP A 36 -48.23 -49.50 -10.66
CA ASP A 36 -49.43 -50.31 -10.44
C ASP A 36 -49.24 -51.78 -10.83
N ALA A 37 -48.46 -52.04 -11.88
CA ALA A 37 -48.16 -53.38 -12.37
C ALA A 37 -46.85 -53.98 -11.82
N CYS A 38 -45.91 -53.16 -11.34
CA CYS A 38 -44.57 -53.61 -10.92
C CYS A 38 -44.27 -53.31 -9.45
N ALA A 39 -44.30 -54.36 -8.61
CA ALA A 39 -44.01 -54.24 -7.16
C ALA A 39 -42.59 -53.76 -6.85
N SER A 40 -41.59 -54.16 -7.65
CA SER A 40 -40.19 -53.76 -7.47
C SER A 40 -40.00 -52.25 -7.68
N CYS A 41 -40.48 -51.72 -8.81
CA CYS A 41 -40.39 -50.29 -9.13
C CYS A 41 -41.25 -49.45 -8.19
N ARG A 42 -42.39 -49.97 -7.71
CA ARG A 42 -43.18 -49.33 -6.63
C ARG A 42 -42.36 -49.17 -5.34
N GLY A 43 -41.58 -50.19 -4.97
CA GLY A 43 -40.70 -50.14 -3.81
C GLY A 43 -39.51 -49.19 -3.97
N GLU A 44 -38.96 -49.07 -5.18
CA GLU A 44 -37.91 -48.07 -5.49
C GLU A 44 -38.45 -46.65 -5.48
N PHE A 45 -39.61 -46.41 -6.10
CA PHE A 45 -40.27 -45.11 -6.09
C PHE A 45 -40.55 -44.60 -4.67
N ARG A 46 -41.06 -45.48 -3.79
CA ARG A 46 -41.28 -45.14 -2.37
C ARG A 46 -39.97 -44.75 -1.67
N ARG A 47 -38.89 -45.50 -1.89
CA ARG A 47 -37.57 -45.17 -1.33
C ARG A 47 -37.05 -43.83 -1.81
N TYR A 48 -37.21 -43.51 -3.10
CA TYR A 48 -36.82 -42.19 -3.62
C TYR A 48 -37.64 -41.06 -3.00
N ARG A 49 -38.96 -41.25 -2.82
CA ARG A 49 -39.81 -40.26 -2.14
C ARG A 49 -39.49 -40.10 -0.66
N GLU A 50 -39.12 -41.18 0.02
CA GLU A 50 -38.67 -41.12 1.42
C GLU A 50 -37.35 -40.33 1.53
N ILE A 51 -36.39 -40.59 0.65
CA ILE A 51 -35.13 -39.86 0.58
C ILE A 51 -35.38 -38.38 0.27
N ASP A 52 -36.20 -38.06 -0.74
CA ASP A 52 -36.53 -36.68 -1.08
C ASP A 52 -37.28 -35.98 0.05
N GLY A 53 -38.17 -36.69 0.75
CA GLY A 53 -38.82 -36.19 1.96
C GLY A 53 -37.81 -35.79 3.04
N VAL A 54 -36.84 -36.65 3.34
CA VAL A 54 -35.76 -36.37 4.31
C VAL A 54 -34.87 -35.21 3.85
N VAL A 55 -34.47 -35.19 2.58
CA VAL A 55 -33.67 -34.11 1.98
C VAL A 55 -34.43 -32.79 2.01
N GLY A 56 -35.73 -32.81 1.73
CA GLY A 56 -36.61 -31.65 1.80
C GLY A 56 -36.76 -31.10 3.22
N VAL A 57 -36.81 -31.98 4.23
CA VAL A 57 -36.76 -31.57 5.65
C VAL A 57 -35.41 -30.94 5.97
N LEU A 58 -34.28 -31.53 5.54
CA LEU A 58 -32.94 -30.96 5.75
C LEU A 58 -32.76 -29.60 5.05
N ARG A 59 -33.33 -29.40 3.85
CA ARG A 59 -33.31 -28.12 3.13
C ARG A 59 -34.14 -27.04 3.78
N ARG A 60 -35.28 -27.40 4.40
CA ARG A 60 -36.19 -26.46 5.08
C ARG A 60 -35.87 -26.26 6.56
N ALA A 61 -35.09 -27.16 7.15
CA ALA A 61 -34.61 -27.00 8.52
C ALA A 61 -33.84 -25.68 8.61
N PRO A 62 -34.12 -24.83 9.62
CA PRO A 62 -33.33 -23.63 9.83
C PRO A 62 -31.86 -24.06 9.96
N ALA A 63 -31.00 -23.48 9.14
CA ALA A 63 -29.57 -23.68 9.28
C ALA A 63 -29.22 -23.37 10.75
N ALA A 64 -28.63 -24.35 11.45
CA ALA A 64 -28.23 -24.16 12.85
C ALA A 64 -27.51 -22.82 12.97
N ALA A 65 -27.79 -22.03 14.00
CA ALA A 65 -27.22 -20.68 14.13
C ALA A 65 -25.68 -20.68 13.94
N GLU A 66 -25.02 -21.74 14.39
CA GLU A 66 -23.58 -21.98 14.18
C GLU A 66 -23.15 -22.23 12.72
N SER A 67 -23.98 -22.84 11.87
CA SER A 67 -23.65 -23.05 10.45
C SER A 67 -23.84 -21.76 9.64
N VAL A 68 -24.86 -20.96 9.96
CA VAL A 68 -25.04 -19.61 9.40
C VAL A 68 -23.92 -18.69 9.84
N ALA A 69 -23.54 -18.71 11.13
CA ALA A 69 -22.42 -17.92 11.65
C ALA A 69 -21.09 -18.28 10.95
N ARG A 70 -20.77 -19.56 10.81
CA ARG A 70 -19.57 -20.02 10.08
C ARG A 70 -19.59 -19.66 8.60
N ALA A 71 -20.74 -19.77 7.94
CA ALA A 71 -20.88 -19.37 6.54
C ALA A 71 -20.68 -17.86 6.35
N ARG A 72 -21.22 -17.05 7.28
CA ARG A 72 -21.04 -15.60 7.31
C ARG A 72 -19.57 -15.24 7.55
N GLU A 73 -18.93 -15.82 8.55
CA GLU A 73 -17.50 -15.61 8.84
C GLU A 73 -16.63 -15.98 7.63
N GLY A 74 -16.94 -17.10 6.96
CA GLY A 74 -16.27 -17.49 5.72
C GLY A 74 -16.47 -16.49 4.57
N LEU A 75 -17.67 -15.92 4.42
CA LEU A 75 -17.95 -14.88 3.43
C LEU A 75 -17.21 -13.57 3.76
N GLU A 76 -17.24 -13.15 5.03
CA GLU A 76 -16.56 -11.95 5.51
C GLU A 76 -15.04 -12.07 5.32
N SER A 77 -14.46 -13.23 5.63
CA SER A 77 -13.05 -13.54 5.40
C SER A 77 -12.67 -13.46 3.91
N ARG A 78 -13.47 -14.05 3.02
CA ARG A 78 -13.24 -14.00 1.57
C ARG A 78 -13.42 -12.59 1.01
N LEU A 79 -14.40 -11.85 1.49
CA LEU A 79 -14.63 -10.47 1.07
C LEU A 79 -13.48 -9.56 1.53
N ALA A 80 -12.97 -9.77 2.74
CA ALA A 80 -11.78 -9.08 3.24
C ALA A 80 -10.54 -9.41 2.40
N ASP A 81 -10.32 -10.68 2.06
CA ASP A 81 -9.23 -11.07 1.16
C ASP A 81 -9.34 -10.39 -0.21
N LEU A 82 -10.52 -10.39 -0.85
CA LEU A 82 -10.75 -9.69 -2.13
C LEU A 82 -10.48 -8.19 -2.02
N ARG A 83 -11.01 -7.52 -1.00
CA ARG A 83 -10.79 -6.08 -0.75
C ARG A 83 -9.31 -5.77 -0.55
N SER A 84 -8.59 -6.66 0.13
CA SER A 84 -7.18 -6.45 0.44
C SER A 84 -6.29 -6.47 -0.81
N ARG A 85 -6.74 -7.16 -1.87
CA ARG A 85 -6.06 -7.28 -3.17
C ARG A 85 -6.42 -6.15 -4.11
N LEU A 86 -7.61 -5.57 -3.98
CA LEU A 86 -8.06 -4.48 -4.84
C LEU A 86 -7.25 -3.21 -4.56
N VAL A 87 -6.66 -2.65 -5.62
CA VAL A 87 -5.91 -1.39 -5.53
C VAL A 87 -6.42 -0.47 -6.62
N SER A 88 -7.08 0.61 -6.20
CA SER A 88 -7.48 1.68 -7.12
C SER A 88 -6.24 2.49 -7.52
N TYR A 89 -6.12 2.86 -8.78
CA TYR A 89 -5.03 3.70 -9.25
C TYR A 89 -5.51 4.73 -10.26
N ARG A 90 -4.72 5.79 -10.43
CA ARG A 90 -4.87 6.74 -11.53
C ARG A 90 -3.54 7.39 -11.89
N VAL A 91 -3.40 7.78 -13.15
CA VAL A 91 -2.23 8.49 -13.68
C VAL A 91 -2.59 9.95 -13.91
N PHE A 92 -1.74 10.86 -13.41
CA PHE A 92 -1.92 12.29 -13.53
C PHE A 92 -0.70 12.97 -14.14
N PRO A 93 -0.86 14.03 -14.94
CA PRO A 93 0.25 14.90 -15.30
C PRO A 93 0.80 15.62 -14.06
N SER A 94 2.08 15.97 -14.01
CA SER A 94 2.61 16.82 -12.93
C SER A 94 3.88 17.57 -13.39
N PRO A 95 4.34 18.58 -12.63
CA PRO A 95 5.64 19.23 -12.89
C PRO A 95 6.84 18.26 -12.88
N LEU A 96 6.68 17.06 -12.33
CA LEU A 96 7.71 16.01 -12.26
C LEU A 96 7.58 14.97 -13.39
N GLY A 97 6.67 15.18 -14.35
CA GLY A 97 6.22 14.16 -15.31
C GLY A 97 4.94 13.48 -14.84
N HIS A 98 4.43 12.52 -15.59
CA HIS A 98 3.27 11.74 -15.18
C HIS A 98 3.57 10.98 -13.88
N ILE A 99 2.62 11.01 -12.95
CA ILE A 99 2.69 10.32 -11.66
C ILE A 99 1.48 9.40 -11.55
N LEU A 100 1.74 8.15 -11.19
CA LEU A 100 0.71 7.21 -10.77
C LEU A 100 0.57 7.25 -9.26
N ILE A 101 -0.67 7.36 -8.78
CA ILE A 101 -1.02 7.18 -7.37
C ILE A 101 -1.92 5.96 -7.28
N ALA A 102 -1.59 5.02 -6.40
CA ALA A 102 -2.39 3.84 -6.11
C ALA A 102 -2.73 3.75 -4.62
N ARG A 103 -3.96 3.32 -4.33
CA ARG A 103 -4.53 3.24 -2.98
C ARG A 103 -5.29 1.92 -2.80
N SER A 104 -5.03 1.26 -1.69
CA SER A 104 -5.82 0.13 -1.19
C SER A 104 -6.78 0.61 -0.10
N GLU A 105 -7.58 -0.30 0.45
CA GLU A 105 -8.38 -0.02 1.65
C GLU A 105 -7.54 0.38 2.88
N HIS A 106 -6.26 0.03 2.90
CA HIS A 106 -5.34 0.38 3.99
C HIS A 106 -4.62 1.72 3.79
N GLY A 107 -4.85 2.40 2.66
CA GLY A 107 -4.23 3.69 2.34
C GLY A 107 -3.40 3.67 1.06
N VAL A 108 -2.60 4.72 0.86
CA VAL A 108 -1.77 4.88 -0.34
C VAL A 108 -0.67 3.83 -0.33
N SER A 109 -0.69 2.95 -1.32
CA SER A 109 0.19 1.78 -1.42
C SER A 109 1.35 1.99 -2.38
N LEU A 110 1.17 2.90 -3.36
CA LEU A 110 2.17 3.14 -4.38
C LEU A 110 2.09 4.58 -4.91
N VAL A 111 3.25 5.22 -5.06
CA VAL A 111 3.44 6.41 -5.89
C VAL A 111 4.56 6.11 -6.87
N GLU A 112 4.39 6.43 -8.15
CA GLU A 112 5.38 6.10 -9.17
C GLU A 112 5.52 7.23 -10.19
N TYR A 113 6.77 7.60 -10.49
CA TYR A 113 7.09 8.48 -11.61
C TYR A 113 7.03 7.67 -12.91
N LEU A 114 6.11 8.02 -13.80
CA LEU A 114 5.96 7.41 -15.11
C LEU A 114 6.63 8.22 -16.24
N GLY A 115 7.10 9.44 -15.95
CA GLY A 115 7.76 10.29 -16.94
C GLY A 115 6.78 10.72 -18.02
N GLU A 116 6.99 10.27 -19.26
CA GLU A 116 6.08 10.57 -20.38
C GLU A 116 4.96 9.53 -20.54
N HIS A 117 5.05 8.38 -19.85
CA HIS A 117 4.03 7.34 -19.94
C HIS A 117 2.76 7.74 -19.20
N THR A 118 1.61 7.51 -19.85
CA THR A 118 0.29 7.90 -19.34
C THR A 118 -0.55 6.72 -18.86
N ASP A 119 -0.04 5.49 -18.98
CA ASP A 119 -0.79 4.26 -18.72
C ASP A 119 -0.13 3.36 -17.67
N LEU A 120 -0.91 2.39 -17.19
CA LEU A 120 -0.49 1.39 -16.21
C LEU A 120 0.62 0.46 -16.75
N GLY A 121 0.79 0.34 -18.06
CA GLY A 121 1.73 -0.58 -18.70
C GLY A 121 3.19 -0.34 -18.29
N ALA A 122 3.55 0.93 -18.06
CA ALA A 122 4.86 1.34 -17.57
C ALA A 122 5.03 1.17 -16.04
N SER A 123 3.94 0.98 -15.29
CA SER A 123 3.96 0.90 -13.83
C SER A 123 4.37 -0.47 -13.31
N ARG A 124 5.10 -0.48 -12.19
CA ARG A 124 5.38 -1.72 -11.44
C ARG A 124 4.13 -2.31 -10.81
N LEU A 125 3.05 -1.55 -10.62
CA LEU A 125 1.80 -2.02 -10.03
C LEU A 125 1.27 -3.26 -10.75
N ARG A 126 1.36 -3.29 -12.08
CA ARG A 126 0.95 -4.42 -12.93
C ARG A 126 1.69 -5.73 -12.62
N ARG A 127 2.89 -5.65 -12.02
CA ARG A 127 3.75 -6.79 -11.72
C ARG A 127 3.68 -7.23 -10.27
N VAL A 128 2.90 -6.53 -9.43
CA VAL A 128 2.75 -6.90 -8.01
C VAL A 128 1.82 -8.10 -7.91
N THR A 129 2.35 -9.21 -7.39
CA THR A 129 1.58 -10.43 -7.14
C THR A 129 0.52 -10.20 -6.07
N GLY A 130 -0.70 -10.67 -6.30
CA GLY A 130 -1.80 -10.54 -5.34
C GLY A 130 -2.43 -9.14 -5.28
N VAL A 131 -2.13 -8.28 -6.25
CA VAL A 131 -2.79 -6.99 -6.42
C VAL A 131 -3.62 -7.01 -7.70
N GLU A 132 -4.86 -6.56 -7.59
CA GLU A 132 -5.78 -6.37 -8.70
C GLU A 132 -5.95 -4.85 -8.93
N PRO A 133 -5.23 -4.27 -9.91
CA PRO A 133 -5.29 -2.85 -10.18
C PRO A 133 -6.60 -2.48 -10.89
N GLN A 134 -7.33 -1.53 -10.32
CA GLN A 134 -8.54 -0.96 -10.89
C GLN A 134 -8.34 0.53 -11.15
N GLU A 135 -8.66 1.00 -12.35
CA GLU A 135 -8.62 2.44 -12.61
C GLU A 135 -9.87 3.09 -12.01
N ASP A 136 -9.70 3.84 -10.92
CA ASP A 136 -10.79 4.54 -10.21
C ASP A 136 -10.23 5.79 -9.52
N GLY A 137 -10.98 6.89 -9.59
CA GLY A 137 -10.43 8.23 -9.47
C GLY A 137 -10.88 9.06 -8.26
N THR A 138 -12.08 8.86 -7.71
CA THR A 138 -12.69 9.91 -6.86
C THR A 138 -11.86 10.23 -5.60
N GLU A 139 -11.40 9.22 -4.88
CA GLU A 139 -10.56 9.42 -3.69
C GLU A 139 -9.10 9.78 -4.04
N ILE A 140 -8.63 9.39 -5.23
CA ILE A 140 -7.26 9.65 -5.68
C ILE A 140 -7.08 11.09 -6.17
N GLU A 141 -8.13 11.70 -6.73
CA GLU A 141 -8.15 13.10 -7.15
C GLU A 141 -7.86 14.07 -5.99
N ALA A 142 -8.34 13.77 -4.78
CA ALA A 142 -8.04 14.56 -3.59
C ALA A 142 -6.54 14.48 -3.23
N LEU A 143 -5.96 13.27 -3.24
CA LEU A 143 -4.53 13.07 -3.01
C LEU A 143 -3.68 13.79 -4.07
N TYR A 144 -4.10 13.73 -5.33
CA TYR A 144 -3.42 14.42 -6.41
C TYR A 144 -3.45 15.95 -6.21
N ARG A 145 -4.57 16.53 -5.78
CA ARG A 145 -4.65 17.96 -5.47
C ARG A 145 -3.68 18.35 -4.34
N GLU A 146 -3.64 17.58 -3.26
CA GLU A 146 -2.70 17.81 -2.16
C GLU A 146 -1.24 17.70 -2.63
N LEU A 147 -0.95 16.74 -3.50
CA LEU A 147 0.38 16.61 -4.10
C LEU A 147 0.74 17.84 -4.93
N LEU A 148 -0.19 18.41 -5.71
CA LEU A 148 0.07 19.63 -6.47
C LEU A 148 0.26 20.86 -5.57
N GLU A 149 -0.50 20.99 -4.48
CA GLU A 149 -0.26 22.02 -3.45
C GLU A 149 1.13 21.88 -2.85
N TYR A 150 1.54 20.64 -2.55
CA TYR A 150 2.85 20.34 -2.03
C TYR A 150 3.96 20.74 -3.01
N LEU A 151 3.85 20.34 -4.28
CA LEU A 151 4.83 20.65 -5.31
C LEU A 151 4.92 22.14 -5.64
N ARG A 152 3.89 22.93 -5.31
CA ARG A 152 3.91 24.40 -5.40
C ARG A 152 4.50 25.08 -4.17
N GLY A 153 4.67 24.36 -3.07
CA GLY A 153 5.07 24.92 -1.77
C GLY A 153 3.90 25.48 -0.95
N ASP A 154 2.66 25.35 -1.43
CA ASP A 154 1.45 25.81 -0.73
C ASP A 154 1.08 24.88 0.45
N ARG A 155 1.67 23.67 0.48
CA ARG A 155 1.46 22.65 1.50
C ARG A 155 2.78 22.03 1.95
N ILE A 156 2.98 21.98 3.25
CA ILE A 156 4.20 21.43 3.86
C ILE A 156 4.04 19.98 4.36
N ARG A 157 2.83 19.41 4.34
CA ARG A 157 2.55 18.06 4.85
C ARG A 157 1.57 17.28 3.98
N LEU A 158 1.88 16.01 3.74
CA LEU A 158 1.01 15.02 3.10
C LEU A 158 0.62 13.98 4.16
N ASP A 159 -0.47 14.25 4.91
CA ASP A 159 -0.92 13.39 6.02
C ASP A 159 -1.72 12.18 5.51
N TRP A 160 -1.14 11.45 4.56
CA TRP A 160 -1.75 10.28 3.94
C TRP A 160 -1.61 9.05 4.83
N THR A 161 -2.67 8.25 4.91
CA THR A 161 -2.55 6.89 5.47
C THR A 161 -1.73 6.05 4.50
N LEU A 162 -0.64 5.44 4.98
CA LEU A 162 0.31 4.69 4.14
C LEU A 162 0.12 3.19 4.28
N ASP A 163 -0.08 2.52 3.14
CA ASP A 163 -0.06 1.07 3.05
C ASP A 163 1.35 0.58 2.71
N LEU A 164 2.07 0.10 3.74
CA LEU A 164 3.43 -0.40 3.61
C LEU A 164 3.50 -1.91 3.29
N ARG A 165 2.42 -2.55 2.82
CA ARG A 165 2.44 -3.99 2.46
C ARG A 165 3.40 -4.32 1.33
N LEU A 166 3.72 -3.36 0.45
CA LEU A 166 4.76 -3.51 -0.58
C LEU A 166 6.21 -3.47 -0.04
N ALA A 167 6.39 -3.27 1.27
CA ALA A 167 7.70 -3.39 1.90
C ALA A 167 8.22 -4.84 1.78
N ARG A 168 9.46 -4.97 1.36
CA ARG A 168 10.10 -6.27 1.02
C ARG A 168 10.58 -7.08 2.22
N SER A 169 10.66 -6.45 3.39
CA SER A 169 11.08 -7.05 4.65
C SER A 169 10.72 -6.12 5.81
N ASP A 170 10.79 -6.62 7.04
CA ASP A 170 10.59 -5.79 8.22
C ASP A 170 11.65 -4.69 8.34
N PHE A 171 12.90 -5.00 7.97
CA PHE A 171 13.95 -3.97 7.89
C PHE A 171 13.58 -2.85 6.91
N HIS A 172 13.10 -3.20 5.72
CA HIS A 172 12.66 -2.20 4.74
C HIS A 172 11.48 -1.38 5.28
N ARG A 173 10.49 -2.03 5.91
CA ARG A 173 9.34 -1.35 6.54
C ARG A 173 9.79 -0.35 7.61
N THR A 174 10.74 -0.74 8.47
CA THR A 174 11.31 0.14 9.49
C THR A 174 12.03 1.34 8.88
N VAL A 175 12.81 1.14 7.82
CA VAL A 175 13.48 2.22 7.09
C VAL A 175 12.48 3.19 6.46
N LEU A 176 11.41 2.69 5.83
CA LEU A 176 10.36 3.54 5.26
C LEU A 176 9.67 4.38 6.33
N ARG A 177 9.35 3.79 7.50
CA ARG A 177 8.73 4.52 8.63
C ARG A 177 9.64 5.62 9.18
N ALA A 178 10.92 5.31 9.43
CA ALA A 178 11.89 6.31 9.87
C ALA A 178 12.05 7.45 8.85
N THR A 179 12.03 7.12 7.57
CA THR A 179 12.14 8.12 6.50
C THR A 179 10.88 8.99 6.40
N ALA A 180 9.68 8.40 6.55
CA ALA A 180 8.40 9.13 6.58
C ALA A 180 8.29 10.13 7.73
N ALA A 181 9.04 9.92 8.83
CA ALA A 181 9.07 10.81 9.97
C ALA A 181 9.94 12.06 9.78
N ILE A 182 10.72 12.15 8.69
CA ILE A 182 11.56 13.32 8.43
C ILE A 182 10.65 14.49 8.04
N PRO A 183 10.75 15.65 8.71
CA PRO A 183 9.89 16.78 8.43
C PRO A 183 10.22 17.46 7.09
N TYR A 184 9.27 18.23 6.59
CA TYR A 184 9.44 19.10 5.43
C TYR A 184 10.55 20.13 5.69
N GLY A 185 11.37 20.38 4.67
CA GLY A 185 12.50 21.31 4.78
C GLY A 185 13.64 20.77 5.65
N ALA A 186 13.64 19.48 5.97
CA ALA A 186 14.74 18.82 6.66
C ALA A 186 15.42 17.77 5.79
N VAL A 187 16.73 17.63 5.96
CA VAL A 187 17.55 16.64 5.26
C VAL A 187 18.45 15.92 6.25
N THR A 188 18.51 14.59 6.14
CA THR A 188 19.41 13.76 6.94
C THR A 188 20.23 12.84 6.05
N SER A 189 21.16 12.09 6.62
CA SER A 189 22.01 11.17 5.88
C SER A 189 21.51 9.73 5.97
N TYR A 190 21.96 8.86 5.05
CA TYR A 190 21.73 7.41 5.17
C TYR A 190 22.25 6.85 6.52
N ALA A 191 23.35 7.42 7.04
CA ALA A 191 23.89 7.07 8.35
C ALA A 191 22.99 7.58 9.49
N GLY A 192 22.33 8.73 9.29
CA GLY A 192 21.34 9.28 10.24
C GLY A 192 20.16 8.33 10.41
N ILE A 193 19.56 7.86 9.31
CA ILE A 193 18.50 6.85 9.35
C ILE A 193 19.00 5.54 9.98
N ALA A 194 20.20 5.08 9.62
CA ALA A 194 20.77 3.85 10.18
C ALA A 194 20.92 3.94 11.71
N THR A 195 21.35 5.09 12.23
CA THR A 195 21.43 5.36 13.66
C THR A 195 20.04 5.41 14.30
N GLU A 196 19.08 6.12 13.70
CA GLU A 196 17.71 6.26 14.20
C GLU A 196 17.01 4.90 14.38
N ILE A 197 17.22 3.97 13.44
CA ILE A 197 16.63 2.62 13.53
C ILE A 197 17.44 1.67 14.43
N GLY A 198 18.42 2.18 15.19
CA GLY A 198 19.27 1.41 16.09
C GLY A 198 20.26 0.48 15.40
N LYS A 199 20.61 0.73 14.13
CA LYS A 199 21.53 -0.11 13.34
C LYS A 199 22.61 0.75 12.62
N PRO A 200 23.53 1.43 13.33
CA PRO A 200 24.50 2.36 12.74
C PRO A 200 25.34 1.78 11.59
N ALA A 201 25.71 0.50 11.68
CA ALA A 201 26.48 -0.22 10.65
C ALA A 201 25.67 -0.48 9.35
N ALA A 202 24.35 -0.30 9.35
CA ALA A 202 23.47 -0.66 8.25
C ALA A 202 23.32 0.44 7.17
N THR A 203 24.21 1.43 7.12
CA THR A 203 24.11 2.59 6.19
C THR A 203 23.89 2.17 4.73
N ARG A 204 24.64 1.20 4.21
CA ARG A 204 24.46 0.70 2.83
C ARG A 204 23.14 -0.05 2.65
N ALA A 205 22.71 -0.80 3.66
CA ALA A 205 21.44 -1.53 3.62
C ALA A 205 20.25 -0.55 3.62
N VAL A 206 20.34 0.55 4.38
CA VAL A 206 19.37 1.65 4.33
C VAL A 206 19.29 2.26 2.93
N ALA A 207 20.44 2.57 2.32
CA ALA A 207 20.47 3.11 0.96
C ALA A 207 19.81 2.15 -0.05
N GLN A 208 20.07 0.84 0.07
CA GLN A 208 19.43 -0.16 -0.78
C GLN A 208 17.93 -0.33 -0.52
N ALA A 209 17.49 -0.23 0.74
CA ALA A 209 16.06 -0.25 1.07
C ALA A 209 15.35 0.95 0.42
N LEU A 210 15.90 2.15 0.55
CA LEU A 210 15.31 3.37 -0.02
C LEU A 210 15.29 3.41 -1.55
N ARG A 211 16.19 2.68 -2.22
CA ARG A 211 16.13 2.46 -3.68
C ARG A 211 14.82 1.81 -4.11
N TRP A 212 14.19 1.04 -3.22
CA TRP A 212 12.94 0.33 -3.46
C TRP A 212 11.74 0.95 -2.75
N ASN A 213 11.82 2.25 -2.43
CA ASN A 213 10.71 2.99 -1.84
C ASN A 213 9.47 2.94 -2.74
N PRO A 214 8.36 2.33 -2.29
CA PRO A 214 7.12 2.29 -3.06
C PRO A 214 6.40 3.65 -3.13
N LEU A 215 6.73 4.57 -2.22
CA LEU A 215 5.99 5.80 -1.95
C LEU A 215 6.93 7.02 -1.96
N PRO A 216 7.64 7.33 -3.08
CA PRO A 216 8.43 8.55 -3.17
C PRO A 216 7.58 9.80 -2.89
N ILE A 217 8.23 10.91 -2.54
CA ILE A 217 7.62 12.17 -2.07
C ILE A 217 7.02 12.05 -0.66
N VAL A 218 6.09 11.11 -0.46
CA VAL A 218 5.37 10.93 0.81
C VAL A 218 6.22 10.21 1.85
N VAL A 219 6.92 9.15 1.44
CA VAL A 219 8.12 8.66 2.12
C VAL A 219 9.29 9.41 1.46
N PRO A 220 9.81 10.47 2.09
CA PRO A 220 10.62 11.50 1.43
C PRO A 220 12.07 11.04 1.27
N CYS A 221 12.33 10.02 0.46
CA CYS A 221 13.69 9.53 0.23
C CYS A 221 14.60 10.57 -0.48
N HIS A 222 14.03 11.65 -1.04
CA HIS A 222 14.77 12.81 -1.55
C HIS A 222 15.43 13.62 -0.44
N ARG A 223 14.93 13.54 0.80
CA ARG A 223 15.53 14.15 2.00
C ARG A 223 16.73 13.37 2.56
N ILE A 224 17.06 12.22 1.98
CA ILE A 224 18.18 11.38 2.44
C ILE A 224 19.39 11.58 1.52
N ILE A 225 20.52 12.03 2.07
CA ILE A 225 21.72 12.34 1.29
C ILE A 225 22.96 11.57 1.78
N GLY A 226 24.06 11.64 1.01
CA GLY A 226 25.35 11.16 1.47
C GLY A 226 25.89 11.99 2.64
N THR A 227 26.71 11.40 3.50
CA THR A 227 27.35 12.11 4.62
C THR A 227 28.29 13.24 4.16
N SER A 228 28.70 13.26 2.89
CA SER A 228 29.46 14.36 2.30
C SER A 228 28.60 15.57 1.91
N GLY A 229 27.27 15.47 2.01
CA GLY A 229 26.34 16.44 1.43
C GLY A 229 25.88 16.07 0.01
N ALA A 230 26.47 15.05 -0.61
CA ALA A 230 26.21 14.69 -2.00
C ALA A 230 24.79 14.15 -2.21
N LEU A 231 24.15 14.62 -3.27
CA LEU A 231 22.90 14.12 -3.80
C LEU A 231 23.20 12.89 -4.65
N THR A 232 23.07 11.72 -4.04
CA THR A 232 23.24 10.44 -4.74
C THR A 232 21.89 9.76 -4.94
N GLY A 233 21.84 8.87 -5.94
CA GLY A 233 20.81 7.86 -6.19
C GLY A 233 19.37 8.25 -5.87
N TYR A 234 18.60 8.65 -6.89
CA TYR A 234 17.16 8.92 -6.74
C TYR A 234 16.40 8.42 -7.97
N ALA A 235 15.30 7.69 -7.75
CA ALA A 235 14.38 7.25 -8.81
C ALA A 235 15.07 6.78 -10.12
N GLY A 236 16.09 5.90 -10.03
CA GLY A 236 16.81 5.44 -11.23
C GLY A 236 17.76 6.47 -11.86
N ASN A 237 18.47 7.25 -11.04
CA ASN A 237 19.45 8.30 -11.40
C ASN A 237 18.85 9.66 -11.82
N GLN A 238 17.62 9.93 -11.43
CA GLN A 238 16.93 11.19 -11.64
C GLN A 238 17.26 12.22 -10.54
N ILE A 239 18.54 12.59 -10.43
CA ILE A 239 19.00 13.60 -9.45
C ILE A 239 18.26 14.95 -9.62
N GLY A 240 17.87 15.31 -10.86
CA GLY A 240 17.06 16.49 -11.12
C GLY A 240 15.70 16.49 -10.41
N LEU A 241 15.06 15.33 -10.20
CA LEU A 241 13.83 15.25 -9.39
C LEU A 241 14.10 15.53 -7.92
N LYS A 242 15.18 14.95 -7.39
CA LYS A 242 15.62 15.17 -6.00
C LYS A 242 15.91 16.65 -5.76
N GLN A 243 16.63 17.30 -6.66
CA GLN A 243 16.91 18.74 -6.60
C GLN A 243 15.64 19.58 -6.62
N ARG A 244 14.69 19.29 -7.52
CA ARG A 244 13.41 20.01 -7.59
C ARG A 244 12.60 19.87 -6.30
N LEU A 245 12.49 18.67 -5.77
CA LEU A 245 11.77 18.42 -4.51
C LEU A 245 12.45 19.12 -3.32
N LEU A 246 13.78 19.07 -3.23
CA LEU A 246 14.52 19.82 -2.21
C LEU A 246 14.32 21.33 -2.35
N ALA A 247 14.31 21.86 -3.57
CA ALA A 247 14.09 23.28 -3.82
C ALA A 247 12.68 23.74 -3.40
N VAL A 248 11.65 22.92 -3.67
CA VAL A 248 10.28 23.14 -3.16
C VAL A 248 10.28 23.25 -1.64
N GLU A 249 11.17 22.53 -0.95
CA GLU A 249 11.31 22.53 0.51
C GLU A 249 12.28 23.60 1.05
N GLY A 250 12.73 24.55 0.22
CA GLY A 250 13.66 25.59 0.62
C GLY A 250 15.12 25.14 0.74
N ILE A 251 15.46 23.95 0.24
CA ILE A 251 16.82 23.39 0.31
C ILE A 251 17.51 23.54 -1.04
N ARG A 252 18.54 24.38 -1.08
CA ARG A 252 19.33 24.62 -2.28
C ARG A 252 20.38 23.53 -2.50
N ALA A 253 20.44 23.04 -3.73
CA ALA A 253 21.55 22.23 -4.21
C ALA A 253 22.55 23.10 -5.00
N VAL A 254 23.83 22.84 -4.81
CA VAL A 254 24.97 23.46 -5.53
C VAL A 254 25.70 22.39 -6.34
N GLY A 255 26.54 22.81 -7.28
CA GLY A 255 27.31 21.93 -8.17
C GLY A 255 26.58 21.57 -9.46
N THR A 256 27.25 20.76 -10.30
CA THR A 256 26.71 20.24 -11.57
C THR A 256 25.84 19.00 -11.31
N ARG A 257 25.19 18.47 -12.36
CA ARG A 257 24.30 17.30 -12.23
C ARG A 257 24.98 16.08 -11.60
N ASP A 258 26.28 15.88 -11.84
CA ASP A 258 27.02 14.69 -11.41
C ASP A 258 27.74 14.86 -10.05
N ASP A 259 27.91 16.09 -9.56
CA ASP A 259 28.50 16.39 -8.24
C ASP A 259 27.60 17.31 -7.41
N SER A 260 26.28 17.15 -7.57
CA SER A 260 25.35 18.02 -6.86
C SER A 260 25.35 17.71 -5.36
N ARG A 261 25.38 18.78 -4.55
CA ARG A 261 25.45 18.71 -3.09
C ARG A 261 24.47 19.70 -2.47
N VAL A 262 23.99 19.40 -1.27
CA VAL A 262 23.24 20.37 -0.48
C VAL A 262 24.18 21.48 -0.01
N ALA A 263 23.76 22.74 -0.13
CA ALA A 263 24.47 23.90 0.44
C ALA A 263 24.30 23.89 1.97
N ARG A 264 25.25 23.28 2.68
CA ARG A 264 25.09 23.01 4.12
C ARG A 264 25.31 24.26 4.98
N ASP A 265 26.13 25.17 4.49
CA ASP A 265 26.40 26.48 5.06
C ASP A 265 25.18 27.41 5.04
N THR A 266 24.13 27.06 4.30
CA THR A 266 22.85 27.79 4.26
C THR A 266 21.75 27.12 5.06
N LEU A 267 22.05 26.09 5.85
CA LEU A 267 21.06 25.34 6.62
C LEU A 267 21.37 25.35 8.11
N TYR A 268 20.31 25.32 8.93
CA TYR A 268 20.44 25.11 10.36
C TYR A 268 20.70 23.64 10.66
N HIS A 269 21.42 23.34 11.73
CA HIS A 269 21.80 22.00 12.11
C HIS A 269 21.15 21.63 13.44
N TYR A 270 20.61 20.42 13.55
CA TYR A 270 20.13 19.89 14.83
C TYR A 270 20.35 18.38 14.90
N ASP A 271 20.39 17.84 16.12
CA ASP A 271 20.47 16.40 16.36
C ASP A 271 19.05 15.85 16.53
N ARG A 272 18.71 14.79 15.80
CA ARG A 272 17.38 14.18 15.91
C ARG A 272 17.20 13.32 17.15
N ASN A 273 18.29 12.91 17.81
CA ASN A 273 18.23 12.16 19.06
C ASN A 273 18.23 13.08 20.28
N ASP A 274 18.64 14.33 20.11
CA ASP A 274 18.76 15.36 21.14
C ASP A 274 18.05 16.62 20.64
N LEU A 275 16.70 16.53 20.56
CA LEU A 275 15.77 17.50 19.98
C LEU A 275 15.63 18.80 20.79
N HIS A 276 16.73 19.30 21.34
CA HIS A 276 16.71 20.47 22.21
C HIS A 276 17.01 21.75 21.42
N GLU A 277 18.17 21.78 20.75
CA GLU A 277 18.67 23.00 20.12
C GLU A 277 18.87 22.85 18.61
N TYR A 278 18.65 23.95 17.88
CA TYR A 278 19.16 24.11 16.52
C TYR A 278 20.30 25.14 16.48
N CYS A 279 21.29 24.90 15.64
CA CYS A 279 22.51 25.67 15.56
C CYS A 279 22.80 26.21 14.16
N LEU A 280 23.68 27.21 14.09
CA LEU A 280 24.36 27.61 12.87
C LEU A 280 25.37 26.55 12.43
N PRO A 281 25.68 26.46 11.12
CA PRO A 281 26.69 25.54 10.59
C PRO A 281 28.10 25.81 11.16
N THR A 282 28.36 27.04 11.63
CA THR A 282 29.62 27.47 12.25
C THR A 282 29.69 27.26 13.76
N CYS A 283 28.63 26.72 14.39
CA CYS A 283 28.60 26.50 15.83
C CYS A 283 29.68 25.51 16.26
N GLY A 284 30.49 25.87 17.27
CA GLY A 284 31.57 25.02 17.78
C GLY A 284 31.10 23.66 18.31
N ASP A 285 29.86 23.58 18.80
CA ASP A 285 29.27 22.35 19.35
C ASP A 285 28.78 21.38 18.27
N ILE A 286 28.53 21.88 17.06
CA ILE A 286 28.17 21.06 15.88
C ILE A 286 29.33 20.86 14.92
N ALA A 287 30.22 21.84 14.77
CA ALA A 287 31.39 21.75 13.88
C ALA A 287 32.30 20.55 14.21
N ARG A 288 32.26 20.09 15.47
CA ARG A 288 32.99 18.91 15.96
C ARG A 288 32.20 17.60 15.87
N ARG A 289 30.88 17.64 15.63
CA ARG A 289 30.06 16.43 15.50
C ARG A 289 30.25 15.81 14.12
N PRO A 290 30.32 14.47 14.02
CA PRO A 290 30.27 13.81 12.72
C PRO A 290 28.95 14.15 12.01
N ILE A 291 28.99 14.22 10.68
CA ILE A 291 27.84 14.61 9.86
C ILE A 291 26.72 13.56 9.89
N GLY A 292 27.07 12.29 10.09
CA GLY A 292 26.13 11.17 10.14
C GLY A 292 24.86 11.43 10.98
N PRO A 293 24.99 11.82 12.27
CA PRO A 293 23.85 12.05 13.17
C PRO A 293 23.11 13.39 12.99
N VAL A 294 23.66 14.34 12.24
CA VAL A 294 23.09 15.69 12.16
C VAL A 294 22.05 15.79 11.06
N THR A 295 20.93 16.45 11.35
CA THR A 295 19.90 16.80 10.37
C THR A 295 20.00 18.29 10.07
N LEU A 296 19.86 18.63 8.79
CA LEU A 296 19.88 19.98 8.27
C LEU A 296 18.45 20.48 8.10
N LEU A 297 18.22 21.77 8.33
CA LEU A 297 16.88 22.37 8.30
C LEU A 297 16.90 23.71 7.55
N ALA A 298 15.90 23.92 6.69
CA ALA A 298 15.84 25.06 5.77
C ALA A 298 15.59 26.40 6.45
N SER A 299 14.90 26.45 7.60
CA SER A 299 14.54 27.72 8.23
C SER A 299 14.36 27.62 9.75
N ARG A 300 14.35 28.79 10.41
CA ARG A 300 14.10 28.90 11.86
C ARG A 300 12.65 28.68 12.22
N GLU A 301 11.75 29.07 11.33
CA GLU A 301 10.31 28.88 11.47
C GLU A 301 10.00 27.37 11.51
N LEU A 302 10.67 26.59 10.65
CA LEU A 302 10.59 25.13 10.69
C LEU A 302 11.20 24.56 11.98
N ALA A 303 12.30 25.14 12.49
CA ALA A 303 12.87 24.71 13.77
C ALA A 303 11.89 24.92 14.92
N GLY A 304 11.26 26.09 14.98
CA GLY A 304 10.23 26.40 15.97
C GLY A 304 9.00 25.49 15.86
N ALA A 305 8.57 25.16 14.64
CA ALA A 305 7.47 24.22 14.41
C ALA A 305 7.79 22.78 14.88
N LEU A 306 9.08 22.43 14.98
CA LEU A 306 9.56 21.17 15.56
C LEU A 306 9.79 21.25 17.08
N GLY A 307 9.57 22.42 17.70
CA GLY A 307 9.79 22.64 19.13
C GLY A 307 11.26 22.85 19.51
N LEU A 308 12.15 23.06 18.53
CA LEU A 308 13.58 23.30 18.78
C LEU A 308 13.79 24.73 19.26
N VAL A 309 14.68 24.92 20.24
CA VAL A 309 15.08 26.25 20.71
C VAL A 309 16.41 26.69 20.09
N PRO A 310 16.66 28.01 19.96
CA PRO A 310 17.94 28.49 19.45
C PRO A 310 19.09 28.06 20.37
N CYS A 311 20.16 27.52 19.80
CA CYS A 311 21.35 27.16 20.56
C CYS A 311 21.94 28.35 21.32
N THR A 312 22.20 28.15 22.61
CA THR A 312 22.75 29.19 23.47
C THR A 312 24.17 29.62 23.09
N SER A 313 24.97 28.71 22.52
CA SER A 313 26.35 28.99 22.09
C SER A 313 26.44 29.84 20.84
N CYS A 314 25.70 29.49 19.77
CA CYS A 314 25.81 30.18 18.48
C CYS A 314 24.68 31.19 18.20
N ARG A 315 23.64 31.23 19.04
CA ARG A 315 22.53 32.20 18.99
C ARG A 315 21.98 32.45 17.57
N PRO A 316 21.44 31.43 16.88
CA PRO A 316 20.89 31.58 15.52
C PRO A 316 19.66 32.52 15.47
N ASP A 317 19.08 32.85 16.62
CA ASP A 317 18.07 33.88 16.79
C ASP A 317 18.64 35.30 16.54
N LEU A 318 19.86 35.57 17.02
CA LEU A 318 20.56 36.86 16.87
C LEU A 318 21.38 36.93 15.58
N HIS A 319 21.81 35.79 15.07
CA HIS A 319 22.65 35.68 13.87
C HIS A 319 22.01 34.74 12.83
N PRO A 320 20.85 35.11 12.23
CA PRO A 320 20.21 34.26 11.24
C PRO A 320 21.07 34.06 10.00
N LEU A 321 20.94 32.87 9.40
CA LEU A 321 21.40 32.64 8.03
C LEU A 321 20.62 33.53 7.07
N SER A 322 21.33 34.09 6.09
CA SER A 322 20.71 34.86 5.01
C SER A 322 19.75 33.97 4.22
N ALA A 323 18.56 34.50 3.94
CA ALA A 323 17.54 33.85 3.11
C ALA A 323 17.98 33.74 1.63
#